data_AF-A0A8J2BA01-F1
#
_entry.id   AF-A0A8J2BA01-F1
#
_cell.length_a   1.000
_cell.length_b   1.000
_cell.length_c   1.000
_cell.angle_alpha   90.00
_cell.angle_beta   90.00
_cell.angle_gamma   90.00
#
_symmetry.space_group_name_H-M   'P 1'
#
loop_
_entity.id
_entity.type
_entity.pdbx_description
1 polymer ?
#
loop_
_entity_poly.entity_id
_entity_poly.type
_entity_poly.pdbx_seq_one_letter_code
_entity_poly.pdbx_strand_id
1 'polypeptide(L)'
;MGNIFSSSPVKTESDTTTPSTKATSTSNKRRASLSTSEESPSSKKTNMPSAKNSVKKPAGKQLTAAELGEKYVGTGKPGGAKDPNPARWEDHKQHPFSSGLCIATLLDGSKCQKTWAEAYVPYCKPCMEKGDPSAKVITHERFGKCLVAQRDLPKGYKMALFGKVYEEENMPEADKEWGFECSDGTFINPVKYSGSLPQFCQCPGPNEKVTVTFAQPHLLMEAVERHEDREYPYASMLFQTTMPVPKNHQLVMMYAENEKATEVFFSERGISRCDVWQKNAPTILKKCAPADPKNLKLTGKPISKAEKDKKVKAWELHEKQKMKSAAEKENMTKQKLKMSSNATAMSKMKEVKKKNGKDKSGKSTGSMKSTATSSKAAMKKK
;
A
#
# COMPACT_ATOMS: atom_id res chain seq x y z
N MET A 1 -17.89 -6.75 -11.21
CA MET A 1 -19.35 -6.66 -11.43
C MET A 1 -19.86 -5.75 -10.34
N GLY A 2 -20.16 -4.51 -10.72
CA GLY A 2 -20.62 -3.42 -9.88
C GLY A 2 -21.13 -2.36 -10.84
N ASN A 3 -22.35 -1.88 -10.59
CA ASN A 3 -23.29 -1.32 -11.57
C ASN A 3 -22.75 -0.12 -12.37
N ILE A 4 -22.87 -0.23 -13.71
CA ILE A 4 -22.71 0.88 -14.65
C ILE A 4 -24.06 1.61 -14.72
N PHE A 5 -24.06 2.87 -14.29
CA PHE A 5 -25.15 3.81 -14.53
C PHE A 5 -25.33 3.98 -16.05
N SER A 6 -26.46 3.50 -16.57
CA SER A 6 -26.93 3.72 -17.93
C SER A 6 -27.70 5.05 -17.95
N SER A 7 -27.12 6.10 -18.54
CA SER A 7 -27.82 7.33 -18.89
C SER A 7 -28.38 7.17 -20.31
N SER A 8 -29.71 7.07 -20.41
CA SER A 8 -30.44 7.08 -21.69
C SER A 8 -30.49 8.48 -22.30
N PRO A 9 -30.60 8.60 -23.64
CA PRO A 9 -30.48 9.86 -24.35
C PRO A 9 -31.75 10.71 -24.33
N VAL A 10 -31.50 12.02 -24.46
CA VAL A 10 -32.42 13.13 -24.60
C VAL A 10 -33.40 12.91 -25.77
N LYS A 11 -34.71 12.96 -25.47
CA LYS A 11 -35.74 13.21 -26.48
C LYS A 11 -35.97 14.71 -26.60
N THR A 12 -35.72 15.23 -27.80
CA THR A 12 -36.19 16.55 -28.25
C THR A 12 -37.64 16.41 -28.72
N GLU A 13 -38.57 17.05 -28.03
CA GLU A 13 -39.90 17.36 -28.56
C GLU A 13 -40.09 18.88 -28.51
N SER A 14 -40.29 19.42 -29.71
CA SER A 14 -40.80 20.75 -29.97
C SER A 14 -42.32 20.72 -29.75
N ASP A 15 -42.86 21.65 -28.95
CA ASP A 15 -44.09 22.32 -29.37
C ASP A 15 -44.38 23.62 -28.63
N THR A 16 -44.93 24.51 -29.45
CA THR A 16 -45.34 25.89 -29.24
C THR A 16 -46.67 25.96 -28.50
N THR A 17 -46.82 26.78 -27.45
CA THR A 17 -48.03 27.62 -27.23
C THR A 17 -47.88 28.63 -26.08
N THR A 18 -48.54 29.76 -26.29
CA THR A 18 -48.59 31.06 -25.62
C THR A 18 -49.23 31.10 -24.21
N PRO A 19 -49.11 32.24 -23.48
CA PRO A 19 -49.31 32.32 -22.04
C PRO A 19 -50.75 32.66 -21.63
N SER A 20 -51.15 32.23 -20.44
CA SER A 20 -52.33 32.79 -19.76
C SER A 20 -52.17 32.79 -18.24
N THR A 21 -52.78 33.82 -17.68
CA THR A 21 -52.74 34.43 -16.35
C THR A 21 -53.11 33.55 -15.16
N LYS A 22 -52.65 33.99 -13.97
CA LYS A 22 -53.42 34.41 -12.77
C LYS A 22 -52.96 33.76 -11.45
N ALA A 23 -52.73 34.64 -10.48
CA ALA A 23 -52.38 34.38 -9.09
C ALA A 23 -53.51 33.72 -8.30
N THR A 24 -53.19 32.90 -7.30
CA THR A 24 -53.84 32.99 -5.97
C THR A 24 -53.00 32.31 -4.89
N SER A 25 -52.89 33.01 -3.77
CA SER A 25 -52.45 32.59 -2.43
C SER A 25 -53.27 31.43 -1.86
N THR A 26 -52.68 30.58 -1.01
CA THR A 26 -53.16 30.43 0.39
C THR A 26 -52.21 29.63 1.28
N SER A 27 -52.04 30.18 2.47
CA SER A 27 -51.49 29.63 3.71
C SER A 27 -52.33 28.49 4.32
N ASN A 28 -51.68 27.60 5.08
CA ASN A 28 -52.07 27.04 6.40
C ASN A 28 -51.49 25.62 6.57
N LYS A 29 -51.28 25.03 7.75
CA LYS A 29 -51.09 25.42 9.16
C LYS A 29 -51.01 24.07 9.91
N ARG A 30 -50.00 23.92 10.78
CA ARG A 30 -49.90 23.11 12.03
C ARG A 30 -50.66 21.77 12.18
N ARG A 31 -49.92 20.73 12.60
CA ARG A 31 -50.19 19.79 13.74
C ARG A 31 -48.93 18.93 13.93
N ALA A 32 -48.17 18.92 15.04
CA ALA A 32 -48.44 18.36 16.38
C ALA A 32 -49.27 17.07 16.28
N SER A 33 -48.92 15.90 16.82
CA SER A 33 -47.99 15.41 17.83
C SER A 33 -48.29 13.89 17.89
N LEU A 34 -47.35 13.01 18.25
CA LEU A 34 -47.57 11.99 19.29
C LEU A 34 -46.35 11.07 19.40
N SER A 35 -45.88 10.98 20.64
CA SER A 35 -45.06 9.96 21.24
C SER A 35 -45.79 8.62 21.33
N THR A 36 -45.12 7.52 21.06
CA THR A 36 -45.29 6.27 21.81
C THR A 36 -43.95 5.54 21.89
N SER A 37 -43.51 5.40 23.13
CA SER A 37 -42.50 4.47 23.63
C SER A 37 -42.91 3.02 23.36
N GLU A 38 -41.99 2.18 22.88
CA GLU A 38 -42.05 0.74 23.09
C GLU A 38 -40.68 0.17 23.43
N GLU A 39 -40.75 -0.87 24.26
CA GLU A 39 -39.75 -1.41 25.15
C GLU A 39 -38.67 -2.25 24.46
N SER A 40 -37.49 -2.21 25.08
CA SER A 40 -36.34 -3.09 24.84
C SER A 40 -36.59 -4.54 25.26
N PRO A 41 -36.18 -5.54 24.47
CA PRO A 41 -35.86 -6.85 25.01
C PRO A 41 -34.36 -6.97 25.33
N SER A 42 -34.12 -7.10 26.64
CA SER A 42 -32.91 -7.56 27.31
C SER A 42 -32.31 -8.82 26.65
N SER A 43 -31.13 -8.69 26.03
CA SER A 43 -30.32 -9.82 25.59
C SER A 43 -29.17 -10.09 26.57
N LYS A 44 -29.20 -11.29 27.14
CA LYS A 44 -28.26 -11.86 28.11
C LYS A 44 -26.79 -11.75 27.66
N LYS A 45 -25.95 -11.21 28.55
CA LYS A 45 -24.48 -11.25 28.47
C LYS A 45 -23.99 -12.69 28.66
N THR A 46 -23.37 -13.25 27.63
CA THR A 46 -22.49 -14.42 27.75
C THR A 46 -21.04 -13.94 27.81
N ASN A 47 -20.41 -14.11 28.97
CA ASN A 47 -18.98 -13.89 29.17
C ASN A 47 -18.19 -14.98 28.42
N MET A 48 -17.45 -14.60 27.37
CA MET A 48 -16.38 -15.43 26.81
C MET A 48 -15.02 -14.97 27.36
N PRO A 49 -14.18 -15.88 27.88
CA PRO A 49 -12.83 -15.54 28.30
C PRO A 49 -11.93 -15.26 27.09
N SER A 50 -11.41 -14.04 27.03
CA SER A 50 -10.44 -13.61 26.01
C SER A 50 -9.06 -14.18 26.32
N ALA A 51 -8.62 -15.16 25.51
CA ALA A 51 -7.29 -15.75 25.60
C ALA A 51 -6.26 -14.83 24.92
N LYS A 52 -5.46 -14.11 25.73
CA LYS A 52 -4.30 -13.34 25.27
C LYS A 52 -3.19 -14.29 24.83
N ASN A 53 -3.03 -14.50 23.52
CA ASN A 53 -1.84 -15.12 22.94
C ASN A 53 -1.06 -14.09 22.12
N SER A 54 -0.07 -13.47 22.76
CA SER A 54 0.92 -12.61 22.10
C SER A 54 1.95 -13.47 21.34
N VAL A 55 1.83 -13.53 20.01
CA VAL A 55 2.84 -14.14 19.14
C VAL A 55 3.94 -13.12 18.88
N LYS A 56 5.15 -13.35 19.41
CA LYS A 56 6.35 -12.60 19.02
C LYS A 56 6.78 -13.03 17.61
N LYS A 57 6.63 -12.15 16.61
CA LYS A 57 7.23 -12.33 15.27
C LYS A 57 8.76 -12.31 15.38
N PRO A 58 9.48 -13.21 14.68
CA PRO A 58 10.94 -13.12 14.59
C PRO A 58 11.34 -11.93 13.70
N ALA A 59 12.38 -11.20 14.13
CA ALA A 59 12.95 -10.09 13.38
C ALA A 59 13.48 -10.56 12.03
N GLY A 60 12.83 -10.13 10.95
CA GLY A 60 13.33 -10.31 9.59
C GLY A 60 14.56 -9.44 9.37
N LYS A 61 15.65 -10.03 8.87
CA LYS A 61 16.84 -9.30 8.42
C LYS A 61 16.44 -8.30 7.34
N GLN A 62 16.63 -7.01 7.59
CA GLN A 62 16.61 -5.99 6.55
C GLN A 62 17.79 -6.23 5.61
N LEU A 63 17.51 -6.43 4.31
CA LEU A 63 18.52 -6.40 3.27
C LEU A 63 18.94 -4.94 3.04
N THR A 64 20.23 -4.72 2.89
CA THR A 64 20.78 -3.37 2.75
C THR A 64 20.62 -2.86 1.31
N ALA A 65 20.47 -1.55 1.13
CA ALA A 65 20.34 -0.94 -0.19
C ALA A 65 21.53 -1.22 -1.14
N ALA A 66 22.67 -1.65 -0.60
CA ALA A 66 23.84 -2.08 -1.38
C ALA A 66 23.62 -3.41 -2.12
N GLU A 67 22.79 -4.32 -1.60
CA GLU A 67 22.59 -5.66 -2.18
C GLU A 67 21.62 -5.68 -3.38
N LEU A 68 20.86 -4.61 -3.59
CA LEU A 68 19.93 -4.44 -4.73
C LEU A 68 20.55 -3.71 -5.93
N GLY A 69 21.79 -3.21 -5.82
CA GLY A 69 22.39 -2.28 -6.79
C GLY A 69 23.26 -2.88 -7.90
N GLU A 70 23.70 -4.13 -7.82
CA GLU A 70 24.87 -4.59 -8.60
C GLU A 70 24.60 -5.45 -9.85
N LYS A 71 23.35 -5.64 -10.31
CA LYS A 71 23.07 -6.62 -11.41
C LYS A 71 22.59 -6.07 -12.75
N TYR A 72 22.79 -4.79 -13.06
CA TYR A 72 22.49 -4.27 -14.41
C TYR A 72 23.60 -3.35 -14.94
N VAL A 73 24.72 -3.96 -15.38
CA VAL A 73 25.66 -3.33 -16.30
C VAL A 73 25.63 -4.12 -17.61
N GLY A 74 24.74 -3.73 -18.51
CA GLY A 74 24.69 -4.24 -19.88
C GLY A 74 25.45 -3.29 -20.81
N THR A 75 26.65 -3.67 -21.19
CA THR A 75 27.47 -2.99 -22.20
C THR A 75 26.92 -3.32 -23.60
N GLY A 76 26.19 -2.38 -24.20
CA GLY A 76 25.76 -2.50 -25.59
C GLY A 76 25.45 -1.14 -26.19
N LYS A 77 26.31 -0.68 -27.10
CA LYS A 77 26.07 0.50 -27.97
C LYS A 77 24.97 0.19 -28.99
N PRO A 78 23.94 1.04 -29.15
CA PRO A 78 23.21 1.15 -30.40
C PRO A 78 23.46 2.50 -31.06
N GLY A 79 23.56 2.49 -32.40
CA GLY A 79 23.77 3.68 -33.20
C GLY A 79 22.53 4.56 -33.36
N GLY A 80 22.76 5.88 -33.39
CA GLY A 80 22.44 6.65 -34.58
C GLY A 80 21.04 7.23 -34.75
N ALA A 81 20.30 7.49 -33.68
CA ALA A 81 19.32 8.58 -33.68
C ALA A 81 19.92 9.72 -32.85
N LYS A 82 19.94 10.96 -33.38
CA LYS A 82 20.39 12.12 -32.62
C LYS A 82 19.37 12.38 -31.51
N ASP A 83 19.60 11.75 -30.35
CA ASP A 83 18.83 12.00 -29.14
C ASP A 83 18.85 13.52 -28.86
N PRO A 84 17.68 14.15 -28.63
CA PRO A 84 17.65 15.54 -28.21
C PRO A 84 18.49 15.65 -26.94
N ASN A 85 19.52 16.47 -27.05
CA ASN A 85 20.53 16.82 -26.04
C ASN A 85 20.15 16.36 -24.60
N PRO A 86 20.87 15.39 -23.99
CA PRO A 86 20.64 14.93 -22.62
C PRO A 86 21.06 15.97 -21.56
N ALA A 87 20.89 17.26 -21.87
CA ALA A 87 21.15 18.39 -21.01
C ALA A 87 20.38 18.24 -19.69
N ARG A 88 21.09 17.66 -18.72
CA ARG A 88 20.95 17.84 -17.27
C ARG A 88 19.53 17.67 -16.74
N TRP A 89 19.03 16.43 -16.85
CA TRP A 89 17.85 15.95 -16.13
C TRP A 89 18.00 15.88 -14.60
N GLU A 90 19.13 16.35 -14.05
CA GLU A 90 19.51 16.22 -12.64
C GLU A 90 18.88 17.25 -11.71
N ASP A 91 18.38 18.38 -12.21
CA ASP A 91 17.60 19.31 -11.39
C ASP A 91 16.13 18.94 -11.43
N HIS A 92 15.76 17.94 -10.64
CA HIS A 92 14.35 17.71 -10.33
C HIS A 92 13.81 19.00 -9.71
N LYS A 93 13.04 19.76 -10.49
CA LYS A 93 12.47 21.06 -10.10
C LYS A 93 11.34 20.89 -9.06
N GLN A 94 11.52 20.04 -8.06
CA GLN A 94 10.63 19.88 -6.92
C GLN A 94 11.29 20.42 -5.66
N HIS A 95 10.47 20.75 -4.67
CA HIS A 95 10.98 21.08 -3.35
C HIS A 95 11.38 19.79 -2.60
N PRO A 96 12.46 19.79 -1.79
CA PRO A 96 12.74 18.68 -0.90
C PRO A 96 11.66 18.62 0.19
N PHE A 97 11.39 17.42 0.71
CA PHE A 97 10.35 17.23 1.74
C PHE A 97 10.62 18.03 3.02
N SER A 98 11.88 18.31 3.34
CA SER A 98 12.27 19.12 4.51
C SER A 98 11.93 20.61 4.39
N SER A 99 11.51 21.08 3.22
CA SER A 99 11.21 22.51 3.02
C SER A 99 9.84 22.96 3.55
N GLY A 100 8.91 22.03 3.79
CA GLY A 100 7.51 22.36 4.08
C GLY A 100 6.72 22.96 2.90
N LEU A 101 7.34 23.02 1.71
CA LEU A 101 6.73 23.51 0.47
C LEU A 101 6.23 22.37 -0.40
N CYS A 102 5.16 22.64 -1.14
CA CYS A 102 4.48 21.70 -2.03
C CYS A 102 5.45 21.07 -3.04
N ILE A 103 5.41 19.73 -3.17
CA ILE A 103 6.28 19.02 -4.12
C ILE A 103 5.79 19.10 -5.57
N ALA A 104 4.55 19.52 -5.80
CA ALA A 104 3.98 19.62 -7.13
C ALA A 104 4.74 20.65 -7.99
N THR A 105 4.64 20.49 -9.31
CA THR A 105 5.21 21.44 -10.25
C THR A 105 4.17 21.92 -11.24
N LEU A 106 4.32 23.15 -11.72
CA LEU A 106 3.47 23.70 -12.76
C LEU A 106 3.79 23.05 -14.12
N LEU A 107 2.99 23.34 -15.14
CA LEU A 107 3.13 22.76 -16.48
C LEU A 107 4.44 23.13 -17.19
N ASP A 108 5.07 24.24 -16.80
CA ASP A 108 6.40 24.66 -17.26
C ASP A 108 7.53 23.98 -16.46
N GLY A 109 7.18 23.13 -15.49
CA GLY A 109 8.08 22.45 -14.57
C GLY A 109 8.59 23.32 -13.42
N SER A 110 8.15 24.57 -13.27
CA SER A 110 8.50 25.39 -12.11
C SER A 110 7.87 24.84 -10.82
N LYS A 111 8.54 25.11 -9.69
CA LYS A 111 8.13 24.63 -8.37
C LYS A 111 6.87 25.35 -7.88
N CYS A 112 5.93 24.62 -7.28
CA CYS A 112 4.83 25.22 -6.53
C CYS A 112 5.34 25.87 -5.23
N GLN A 113 5.18 27.19 -5.09
CA GLN A 113 5.70 27.96 -3.93
C GLN A 113 4.78 27.93 -2.70
N LYS A 114 3.71 27.14 -2.71
CA LYS A 114 2.74 27.09 -1.60
C LYS A 114 3.19 26.08 -0.55
N THR A 115 2.90 26.35 0.72
CA THR A 115 3.18 25.42 1.83
C THR A 115 2.24 24.21 1.82
N TRP A 116 2.62 23.15 2.54
CA TRP A 116 1.74 22.00 2.76
C TRP A 116 0.45 22.41 3.47
N ALA A 117 -0.66 21.75 3.13
CA ALA A 117 -1.94 21.98 3.79
C ALA A 117 -2.17 21.05 4.97
N GLU A 118 -1.68 19.82 4.90
CA GLU A 118 -1.81 18.81 5.96
C GLU A 118 -0.43 18.27 6.31
N ALA A 119 -0.26 17.86 7.57
CA ALA A 119 0.94 17.13 7.98
C ALA A 119 1.06 15.84 7.16
N TYR A 120 2.28 15.48 6.78
CA TYR A 120 2.61 14.25 6.04
C TYR A 120 1.99 14.12 4.63
N VAL A 121 1.30 15.16 4.14
CA VAL A 121 0.85 15.24 2.76
C VAL A 121 1.65 16.36 2.08
N PRO A 122 2.61 16.05 1.20
CA PRO A 122 3.56 17.04 0.69
C PRO A 122 2.97 17.97 -0.40
N TYR A 123 1.67 18.28 -0.31
CA TYR A 123 0.95 19.12 -1.24
C TYR A 123 0.29 20.29 -0.52
N CYS A 124 0.23 21.42 -1.22
CA CYS A 124 -0.64 22.52 -0.82
C CYS A 124 -2.12 22.17 -1.07
N LYS A 125 -3.03 22.90 -0.42
CA LYS A 125 -4.47 22.65 -0.51
C LYS A 125 -5.00 22.54 -1.96
N PRO A 126 -4.65 23.46 -2.90
CA PRO A 126 -5.08 23.32 -4.28
C PRO A 126 -4.58 22.05 -4.98
N CYS A 127 -3.37 21.59 -4.67
CA CYS A 127 -2.80 20.37 -5.26
C CYS A 127 -3.36 19.11 -4.60
N MET A 128 -3.78 19.16 -3.33
CA MET A 128 -4.54 18.06 -2.72
C MET A 128 -5.92 17.88 -3.36
N GLU A 129 -6.58 18.98 -3.73
CA GLU A 129 -7.89 18.94 -4.36
C GLU A 129 -7.80 18.51 -5.83
N LYS A 130 -6.90 19.15 -6.60
CA LYS A 130 -6.83 19.00 -8.07
C LYS A 130 -5.77 18.01 -8.56
N GLY A 131 -4.78 17.70 -7.72
CA GLY A 131 -3.59 16.96 -8.10
C GLY A 131 -2.44 17.86 -8.56
N ASP A 132 -1.28 17.22 -8.75
CA ASP A 132 -0.09 17.85 -9.33
C ASP A 132 -0.36 18.22 -10.80
N PRO A 133 -0.26 19.51 -11.20
CA PRO A 133 -0.51 19.94 -12.58
C PRO A 133 0.33 19.22 -13.64
N SER A 134 1.46 18.64 -13.26
CA SER A 134 2.34 17.91 -14.18
C SER A 134 1.82 16.52 -14.59
N ALA A 135 0.72 16.07 -14.00
CA ALA A 135 0.01 14.87 -14.42
C ALA A 135 -1.50 15.13 -14.49
N LYS A 136 -2.22 14.33 -15.28
CA LYS A 136 -3.68 14.36 -15.31
C LYS A 136 -4.25 12.96 -15.39
N VAL A 137 -5.45 12.81 -14.87
CA VAL A 137 -6.24 11.60 -15.04
C VAL A 137 -7.05 11.72 -16.32
N ILE A 138 -6.98 10.71 -17.18
CA ILE A 138 -7.88 10.58 -18.34
C ILE A 138 -8.59 9.22 -18.30
N THR A 139 -9.68 9.11 -19.03
CA THR A 139 -10.34 7.82 -19.26
C THR A 139 -9.54 7.00 -20.27
N HIS A 140 -9.12 5.82 -19.87
CA HIS A 140 -8.64 4.77 -20.75
C HIS A 140 -9.83 4.07 -21.42
N GLU A 141 -9.74 3.81 -22.72
CA GLU A 141 -10.79 3.15 -23.53
C GLU A 141 -11.30 1.80 -22.98
N ARG A 142 -10.57 1.18 -22.04
CA ARG A 142 -10.79 -0.22 -21.62
C ARG A 142 -10.56 -0.46 -20.14
N PHE A 143 -9.55 0.19 -19.54
CA PHE A 143 -9.13 -0.06 -18.16
C PHE A 143 -9.55 1.04 -17.18
N GLY A 144 -10.60 1.80 -17.51
CA GLY A 144 -11.15 2.83 -16.61
C GLY A 144 -10.35 4.12 -16.65
N LYS A 145 -9.74 4.54 -15.54
CA LYS A 145 -8.93 5.77 -15.46
C LYS A 145 -7.44 5.43 -15.56
N CYS A 146 -6.65 6.32 -16.15
CA CYS A 146 -5.20 6.23 -16.21
C CYS A 146 -4.55 7.59 -15.93
N LEU A 147 -3.34 7.55 -15.37
CA LEU A 147 -2.54 8.75 -15.09
C LEU A 147 -1.59 9.03 -16.26
N VAL A 148 -1.56 10.28 -16.72
CA VAL A 148 -0.81 10.70 -17.90
C VAL A 148 0.02 11.94 -17.60
N ALA A 149 1.28 11.95 -18.02
CA ALA A 149 2.17 13.11 -17.89
C ALA A 149 1.66 14.30 -18.74
N GLN A 150 1.61 15.51 -18.17
CA GLN A 150 1.22 16.75 -18.87
C GLN A 150 2.38 17.58 -19.43
N ARG A 151 3.59 17.17 -19.08
CA ARG A 151 4.86 17.66 -19.61
C ARG A 151 5.88 16.53 -19.55
N ASP A 152 7.07 16.74 -20.08
CA ASP A 152 8.15 15.78 -19.89
C ASP A 152 8.53 15.74 -18.41
N LEU A 153 8.48 14.54 -17.81
CA LEU A 153 8.87 14.31 -16.43
C LEU A 153 10.29 13.74 -16.41
N PRO A 154 11.21 14.31 -15.60
CA PRO A 154 12.54 13.74 -15.43
C PRO A 154 12.43 12.38 -14.73
N LYS A 155 13.49 11.56 -14.81
CA LYS A 155 13.69 10.44 -13.88
C LYS A 155 13.71 10.98 -12.44
N GLY A 156 13.19 10.24 -11.47
CA GLY A 156 13.17 10.65 -10.06
C GLY A 156 12.09 11.68 -9.71
N TYR A 157 11.22 12.05 -10.65
CA TYR A 157 10.08 12.93 -10.39
C TYR A 157 9.15 12.30 -9.36
N LYS A 158 8.96 12.95 -8.22
CA LYS A 158 8.25 12.44 -7.06
C LYS A 158 6.76 12.78 -7.12
N MET A 159 5.93 11.86 -6.65
CA MET A 159 4.49 12.03 -6.50
C MET A 159 4.07 11.39 -5.17
N ALA A 160 3.05 11.94 -4.51
CA ALA A 160 2.50 11.35 -3.29
C ALA A 160 1.09 10.78 -3.54
N LEU A 161 0.88 9.53 -3.15
CA LEU A 161 -0.43 8.98 -2.88
C LEU A 161 -0.74 9.28 -1.42
N PHE A 162 -1.82 9.99 -1.17
CA PHE A 162 -2.23 10.37 0.17
C PHE A 162 -3.71 10.08 0.39
N GLY A 163 -4.08 10.05 1.65
CA GLY A 163 -5.44 9.75 2.05
C GLY A 163 -5.57 9.66 3.56
N LYS A 164 -6.78 9.29 4.01
CA LYS A 164 -7.00 9.09 5.43
C LYS A 164 -6.40 7.77 5.90
N VAL A 165 -5.86 7.74 7.11
CA VAL A 165 -5.31 6.54 7.72
C VAL A 165 -6.40 5.81 8.51
N TYR A 166 -6.49 4.50 8.32
CA TYR A 166 -7.43 3.62 9.02
C TYR A 166 -6.72 2.37 9.51
N GLU A 167 -7.20 1.80 10.62
CA GLU A 167 -7.02 0.37 10.90
C GLU A 167 -7.90 -0.45 9.94
N GLU A 168 -7.53 -1.69 9.65
CA GLU A 168 -8.24 -2.55 8.69
C GLU A 168 -9.73 -2.70 9.02
N GLU A 169 -10.05 -2.87 10.31
CA GLU A 169 -11.39 -3.07 10.83
C GLU A 169 -12.26 -1.81 10.71
N ASN A 170 -11.63 -0.64 10.71
CA ASN A 170 -12.29 0.66 10.71
C ASN A 170 -12.42 1.26 9.30
N MET A 171 -11.79 0.66 8.29
CA MET A 171 -11.92 1.10 6.90
C MET A 171 -13.29 0.72 6.33
N PRO A 172 -14.00 1.65 5.63
CA PRO A 172 -15.24 1.32 4.95
C PRO A 172 -15.07 0.12 4.00
N GLU A 173 -15.96 -0.86 4.07
CA GLU A 173 -15.85 -2.12 3.29
C GLU A 173 -15.69 -1.87 1.78
N ALA A 174 -16.41 -0.88 1.24
CA ALA A 174 -16.33 -0.49 -0.17
C ALA A 174 -14.96 0.10 -0.58
N ASP A 175 -14.19 0.61 0.38
CA ASP A 175 -12.90 1.26 0.14
C ASP A 175 -11.72 0.31 0.41
N LYS A 176 -11.94 -0.84 1.06
CA LYS A 176 -10.87 -1.78 1.46
C LYS A 176 -10.01 -2.24 0.28
N GLU A 177 -10.61 -2.45 -0.89
CA GLU A 177 -9.88 -2.87 -2.09
C GLU A 177 -8.93 -1.76 -2.64
N TRP A 178 -9.11 -0.52 -2.20
CA TRP A 178 -8.34 0.66 -2.59
C TRP A 178 -7.41 1.16 -1.48
N GLY A 179 -7.40 0.49 -0.33
CA GLY A 179 -6.51 0.80 0.78
C GLY A 179 -5.07 0.39 0.49
N PHE A 180 -4.12 1.25 0.86
CA PHE A 180 -2.70 0.99 0.75
C PHE A 180 -2.12 0.67 2.11
N GLU A 181 -1.74 -0.60 2.33
CA GLU A 181 -1.20 -1.11 3.60
C GLU A 181 0.15 -0.47 3.95
N CYS A 182 0.24 0.06 5.16
CA CYS A 182 1.45 0.55 5.82
C CYS A 182 2.10 -0.57 6.66
N SER A 183 3.37 -0.36 7.07
CA SER A 183 4.15 -1.38 7.78
C SER A 183 3.61 -1.82 9.15
N ASP A 184 2.71 -1.04 9.75
CA ASP A 184 2.15 -1.23 11.08
C ASP A 184 0.73 -1.83 11.08
N GLY A 185 0.21 -2.24 9.92
CA GLY A 185 -1.15 -2.74 9.76
C GLY A 185 -2.21 -1.63 9.65
N THR A 186 -1.79 -0.37 9.51
CA THR A 186 -2.67 0.72 9.10
C THR A 186 -2.74 0.81 7.58
N PHE A 187 -3.71 1.55 7.06
CA PHE A 187 -3.97 1.67 5.64
C PHE A 187 -4.26 3.12 5.25
N ILE A 188 -3.67 3.58 4.16
CA ILE A 188 -4.00 4.87 3.55
C ILE A 188 -5.15 4.66 2.56
N ASN A 189 -6.26 5.37 2.76
CA ASN A 189 -7.43 5.38 1.88
C ASN A 189 -7.46 6.65 0.99
N PRO A 190 -7.10 6.55 -0.30
CA PRO A 190 -7.06 7.67 -1.22
C PRO A 190 -8.40 7.96 -1.93
N VAL A 191 -9.44 7.13 -1.75
CA VAL A 191 -10.66 7.12 -2.58
C VAL A 191 -11.36 8.48 -2.65
N LYS A 192 -11.39 9.21 -1.52
CA LYS A 192 -12.05 10.52 -1.41
C LYS A 192 -11.19 11.69 -1.92
N TYR A 193 -9.96 11.44 -2.35
CA TYR A 193 -8.98 12.47 -2.68
C TYR A 193 -8.61 12.43 -4.15
N SER A 194 -9.32 13.20 -4.98
CA SER A 194 -9.07 13.27 -6.42
C SER A 194 -7.66 13.72 -6.78
N GLY A 195 -7.01 14.53 -5.94
CA GLY A 195 -5.62 14.94 -6.14
C GLY A 195 -4.57 13.90 -5.74
N SER A 196 -4.98 12.78 -5.15
CA SER A 196 -4.11 11.62 -4.87
C SER A 196 -3.89 10.83 -6.17
N LEU A 197 -3.23 11.47 -7.13
CA LEU A 197 -3.12 11.03 -8.51
C LEU A 197 -2.52 9.63 -8.73
N PRO A 198 -1.50 9.18 -7.95
CA PRO A 198 -0.91 7.85 -8.18
C PRO A 198 -1.88 6.68 -8.03
N GLN A 199 -3.05 6.86 -7.37
CA GLN A 199 -4.09 5.82 -7.31
C GLN A 199 -4.64 5.44 -8.70
N PHE A 200 -4.43 6.30 -9.71
CA PHE A 200 -4.84 6.06 -11.10
C PHE A 200 -3.70 5.53 -11.99
N CYS A 201 -2.52 5.23 -11.43
CA CYS A 201 -1.47 4.52 -12.15
C CYS A 201 -1.95 3.10 -12.44
N GLN A 202 -1.94 2.71 -13.71
CA GLN A 202 -2.30 1.35 -14.11
C GLN A 202 -1.12 0.41 -13.95
N CYS A 203 -1.41 -0.88 -13.79
CA CYS A 203 -0.38 -1.91 -13.84
C CYS A 203 0.10 -2.10 -15.28
N PRO A 204 1.41 -1.98 -15.56
CA PRO A 204 1.92 -2.18 -16.92
C PRO A 204 1.73 -3.63 -17.34
N GLY A 205 1.49 -3.86 -18.62
CA GLY A 205 1.44 -5.17 -19.24
C GLY A 205 2.81 -5.80 -19.46
N PRO A 206 2.84 -7.01 -20.04
CA PRO A 206 4.07 -7.75 -20.27
C PRO A 206 5.09 -7.03 -21.16
N ASN A 207 4.63 -6.17 -22.08
CA ASN A 207 5.48 -5.48 -23.05
C ASN A 207 5.86 -4.05 -22.64
N GLU A 208 5.42 -3.60 -21.48
CA GLU A 208 5.51 -2.20 -21.06
C GLU A 208 6.53 -2.03 -19.94
N LYS A 209 7.26 -0.91 -19.95
CA LYS A 209 8.20 -0.57 -18.88
C LYS A 209 7.45 -0.02 -17.68
N VAL A 210 7.90 -0.42 -16.49
CA VAL A 210 7.48 0.21 -15.23
C VAL A 210 8.08 1.61 -15.17
N THR A 211 7.26 2.64 -15.17
CA THR A 211 7.72 4.04 -15.16
C THR A 211 7.65 4.66 -13.78
N VAL A 212 6.92 4.06 -12.84
CA VAL A 212 6.74 4.55 -11.46
C VAL A 212 7.08 3.44 -10.47
N THR A 213 7.83 3.78 -9.42
CA THR A 213 8.17 2.90 -8.30
C THR A 213 8.09 3.68 -6.99
N PHE A 214 8.23 2.99 -5.85
CA PHE A 214 8.35 3.66 -4.55
C PHE A 214 9.59 4.56 -4.49
N ALA A 215 9.42 5.76 -3.94
CA ALA A 215 10.52 6.68 -3.68
C ALA A 215 11.23 6.31 -2.37
N GLN A 216 12.34 7.00 -2.10
CA GLN A 216 12.99 6.99 -0.80
C GLN A 216 12.94 8.41 -0.19
N PRO A 217 12.43 8.59 1.05
CA PRO A 217 11.66 7.59 1.81
C PRO A 217 10.36 7.21 1.08
N HIS A 218 9.82 6.00 1.35
CA HIS A 218 8.61 5.49 0.68
C HIS A 218 7.31 5.86 1.39
N LEU A 219 7.38 6.21 2.67
CA LEU A 219 6.24 6.59 3.51
C LEU A 219 6.58 7.89 4.25
N LEU A 220 5.69 8.87 4.14
CA LEU A 220 5.65 10.02 5.04
C LEU A 220 4.48 9.81 5.98
N MET A 221 4.83 9.50 7.22
CA MET A 221 3.92 9.32 8.34
C MET A 221 4.73 9.67 9.59
N GLU A 222 4.11 10.28 10.59
CA GLU A 222 4.73 10.28 11.92
C GLU A 222 4.86 8.81 12.33
N ALA A 223 5.96 8.44 13.01
CA ALA A 223 5.89 7.22 13.80
C ALA A 223 4.76 7.48 14.78
N VAL A 224 3.60 6.87 14.55
CA VAL A 224 2.47 6.93 15.46
C VAL A 224 2.92 6.14 16.69
N GLU A 225 3.75 6.75 17.52
CA GLU A 225 3.62 6.54 18.95
C GLU A 225 2.13 6.77 19.18
N ARG A 226 1.43 5.69 19.52
CA ARG A 226 -0.02 5.63 19.70
C ARG A 226 -0.42 6.58 20.82
N HIS A 227 -0.36 7.87 20.55
CA HIS A 227 -0.94 8.90 21.38
C HIS A 227 -2.42 8.78 21.09
N GLU A 228 -3.13 8.19 22.05
CA GLU A 228 -4.59 7.96 22.02
C GLU A 228 -5.38 9.24 21.69
N ASP A 229 -4.73 10.40 21.81
CA ASP A 229 -5.30 11.73 21.68
C ASP A 229 -4.91 12.49 20.39
N ARG A 230 -4.10 11.91 19.49
CA ARG A 230 -3.71 12.60 18.24
C ARG A 230 -4.45 12.04 17.02
N GLU A 231 -5.48 12.79 16.64
CA GLU A 231 -6.14 12.71 15.34
C GLU A 231 -5.17 13.23 14.26
N TYR A 232 -4.19 12.42 13.85
CA TYR A 232 -3.50 12.64 12.57
C TYR A 232 -4.18 11.79 11.51
N PRO A 233 -5.19 12.33 10.82
CA PRO A 233 -5.99 11.52 9.93
C PRO A 233 -5.25 11.20 8.64
N TYR A 234 -4.08 11.76 8.32
CA TYR A 234 -3.45 11.64 7.00
C TYR A 234 -2.04 11.05 7.01
N ALA A 235 -1.72 10.31 5.95
CA ALA A 235 -0.36 9.91 5.60
C ALA A 235 -0.19 9.91 4.07
N SER A 236 1.06 9.75 3.61
CA SER A 236 1.32 9.57 2.18
C SER A 236 2.40 8.54 1.87
N MET A 237 2.15 7.75 0.83
CA MET A 237 3.17 6.94 0.16
C MET A 237 3.78 7.72 -0.99
N LEU A 238 5.10 7.70 -1.05
CA LEU A 238 5.87 8.42 -2.04
C LEU A 238 6.28 7.50 -3.17
N PHE A 239 6.08 8.01 -4.38
CA PHE A 239 6.44 7.36 -5.62
C PHE A 239 7.40 8.26 -6.39
N GLN A 240 8.20 7.66 -7.27
CA GLN A 240 9.06 8.38 -8.18
C GLN A 240 9.10 7.74 -9.56
N THR A 241 9.36 8.54 -10.59
CA THR A 241 9.60 8.01 -11.92
C THR A 241 10.94 7.27 -11.98
N THR A 242 10.97 6.10 -12.64
CA THR A 242 12.19 5.28 -12.79
C THR A 242 13.07 5.73 -13.96
N MET A 243 12.48 6.50 -14.88
CA MET A 243 13.07 6.98 -16.11
C MET A 243 12.38 8.29 -16.57
N PRO A 244 12.94 9.04 -17.53
CA PRO A 244 12.21 10.14 -18.14
C PRO A 244 10.91 9.65 -18.79
N VAL A 245 9.82 10.37 -18.55
CA VAL A 245 8.49 10.04 -19.10
C VAL A 245 8.04 11.21 -19.98
N PRO A 246 7.88 11.02 -21.30
CA PRO A 246 7.49 12.12 -22.19
C PRO A 246 6.07 12.61 -21.91
N LYS A 247 5.79 13.86 -22.29
CA LYS A 247 4.45 14.42 -22.29
C LYS A 247 3.47 13.49 -23.01
N ASN A 248 2.25 13.42 -22.47
CA ASN A 248 1.17 12.57 -22.93
C ASN A 248 1.43 11.06 -22.83
N HIS A 249 2.51 10.60 -22.17
CA HIS A 249 2.68 9.18 -21.88
C HIS A 249 2.03 8.79 -20.55
N GLN A 250 1.55 7.55 -20.47
CA GLN A 250 0.99 6.98 -19.25
C GLN A 250 2.07 6.74 -18.19
N LEU A 251 1.71 7.01 -16.95
CA LEU A 251 2.45 6.64 -15.76
C LEU A 251 1.89 5.30 -15.25
N VAL A 252 2.75 4.29 -15.25
CA VAL A 252 2.39 2.91 -14.90
C VAL A 252 3.27 2.39 -13.76
N MET A 253 2.66 1.63 -12.86
CA MET A 253 3.27 1.15 -11.62
C MET A 253 2.91 -0.33 -11.41
N MET A 254 3.89 -1.15 -11.00
CA MET A 254 3.59 -2.54 -10.65
C MET A 254 2.75 -2.60 -9.37
N TYR A 255 1.69 -3.41 -9.37
CA TYR A 255 0.85 -3.63 -8.17
C TYR A 255 1.44 -4.62 -7.18
N ALA A 256 2.48 -5.37 -7.58
CA ALA A 256 3.26 -6.22 -6.70
C ALA A 256 4.75 -5.98 -6.94
N GLU A 257 5.59 -6.56 -6.08
CA GLU A 257 7.04 -6.37 -6.08
C GLU A 257 7.71 -6.64 -7.43
N ASN A 258 7.19 -7.59 -8.22
CA ASN A 258 7.74 -7.96 -9.50
C ASN A 258 6.68 -8.52 -10.47
N GLU A 259 7.10 -8.77 -11.72
CA GLU A 259 6.22 -9.26 -12.78
C GLU A 259 5.56 -10.61 -12.46
N LYS A 260 6.29 -11.51 -11.81
CA LYS A 260 5.78 -12.84 -11.44
C LYS A 260 4.71 -12.74 -10.36
N ALA A 261 4.97 -12.00 -9.29
CA ALA A 261 3.99 -11.74 -8.23
C ALA A 261 2.75 -11.02 -8.77
N THR A 262 2.93 -10.13 -9.74
CA THR A 262 1.83 -9.45 -10.41
C THR A 262 0.99 -10.39 -11.25
N GLU A 263 1.61 -11.31 -12.00
CA GLU A 263 0.83 -12.31 -12.74
C GLU A 263 -0.02 -13.17 -11.80
N VAL A 264 0.53 -13.55 -10.63
CA VAL A 264 -0.23 -14.23 -9.58
C VAL A 264 -1.41 -13.36 -9.13
N PHE A 265 -1.17 -12.10 -8.75
CA PHE A 265 -2.21 -11.15 -8.33
C PHE A 265 -3.39 -11.05 -9.31
N PHE A 266 -3.10 -10.97 -10.61
CA PHE A 266 -4.13 -10.91 -11.67
C PHE A 266 -4.84 -12.26 -11.83
N SER A 267 -4.08 -13.36 -11.83
CA SER A 267 -4.62 -14.71 -12.01
C SER A 267 -5.57 -15.14 -10.89
N GLU A 268 -5.28 -14.76 -9.64
CA GLU A 268 -6.11 -15.02 -8.46
C GLU A 268 -7.47 -14.32 -8.57
N ARG A 269 -7.50 -13.14 -9.21
CA ARG A 269 -8.74 -12.38 -9.48
C ARG A 269 -9.47 -12.84 -10.74
N GLY A 270 -8.95 -13.88 -11.42
CA GLY A 270 -9.49 -14.33 -12.70
C GLY A 270 -9.39 -13.27 -13.80
N ILE A 271 -8.33 -12.47 -13.77
CA ILE A 271 -8.02 -11.43 -14.75
C ILE A 271 -6.70 -11.79 -15.43
N SER A 272 -6.59 -11.52 -16.74
CA SER A 272 -5.30 -11.63 -17.44
C SER A 272 -4.58 -10.30 -17.40
N ARG A 273 -3.29 -10.30 -17.08
CA ARG A 273 -2.44 -9.13 -17.26
C ARG A 273 -2.35 -8.79 -18.76
N CYS A 274 -2.66 -7.53 -19.09
CA CYS A 274 -2.74 -7.00 -20.45
C CYS A 274 -1.88 -5.75 -20.57
N ASP A 275 -1.44 -5.43 -21.78
CA ASP A 275 -0.82 -4.14 -22.09
C ASP A 275 -1.89 -3.04 -22.03
N VAL A 276 -1.58 -1.96 -21.32
CA VAL A 276 -2.48 -0.82 -21.12
C VAL A 276 -2.16 0.34 -22.07
N TRP A 277 -1.37 0.09 -23.10
CA TRP A 277 -1.08 1.05 -24.14
C TRP A 277 -2.35 1.52 -24.82
N GLN A 278 -2.45 2.83 -25.08
CA GLN A 278 -3.49 3.42 -25.93
C GLN A 278 -2.91 4.56 -26.76
N LYS A 279 -3.50 4.81 -27.92
CA LYS A 279 -2.97 5.76 -28.92
C LYS A 279 -2.80 7.18 -28.38
N ASN A 280 -3.78 7.66 -27.62
CA ASN A 280 -3.81 9.04 -27.13
C ASN A 280 -3.01 9.23 -25.83
N ALA A 281 -2.57 8.13 -25.22
CA ALA A 281 -1.68 8.13 -24.08
C ALA A 281 -0.83 6.86 -24.08
N PRO A 282 0.25 6.78 -24.87
CA PRO A 282 1.04 5.56 -24.97
C PRO A 282 1.80 5.27 -23.67
N THR A 283 2.06 3.99 -23.41
CA THR A 283 3.07 3.55 -22.43
C THR A 283 4.43 3.46 -23.11
N ILE A 284 5.51 3.49 -22.31
CA ILE A 284 6.86 3.22 -22.83
C ILE A 284 7.03 1.72 -22.97
N LEU A 285 7.34 1.24 -24.18
CA LEU A 285 7.50 -0.18 -24.46
C LEU A 285 8.91 -0.71 -24.12
N LYS A 286 8.99 -2.00 -23.79
CA LYS A 286 10.25 -2.74 -23.66
C LYS A 286 10.91 -2.94 -25.02
N LYS A 287 12.23 -3.16 -25.05
CA LYS A 287 12.98 -3.33 -26.32
C LYS A 287 12.49 -4.53 -27.16
N CYS A 288 12.01 -5.58 -26.50
CA CYS A 288 11.49 -6.79 -27.15
C CYS A 288 9.99 -6.71 -27.46
N ALA A 289 9.33 -5.59 -27.18
CA ALA A 289 7.91 -5.44 -27.47
C ALA A 289 7.67 -5.46 -29.00
N PRO A 290 6.48 -5.92 -29.44
CA PRO A 290 6.09 -5.81 -30.83
C PRO A 290 6.16 -4.36 -31.33
N ALA A 291 6.68 -4.15 -32.53
CA ALA A 291 6.75 -2.82 -33.13
C ALA A 291 5.36 -2.25 -33.49
N ASP A 292 4.42 -3.13 -33.85
CA ASP A 292 3.03 -2.76 -34.12
C ASP A 292 2.18 -2.88 -32.83
N PRO A 293 1.58 -1.78 -32.34
CA PRO A 293 0.68 -1.80 -31.20
C PRO A 293 -0.50 -2.79 -31.31
N LYS A 294 -0.90 -3.17 -32.53
CA LYS A 294 -1.94 -4.19 -32.76
C LYS A 294 -1.56 -5.58 -32.23
N ASN A 295 -0.26 -5.85 -32.10
CA ASN A 295 0.26 -7.11 -31.59
C ASN A 295 0.49 -7.08 -30.08
N LEU A 296 0.19 -5.97 -29.41
CA LEU A 296 0.18 -5.93 -27.95
C LEU A 296 -0.93 -6.82 -27.41
N LYS A 297 -0.73 -7.35 -26.20
CA LYS A 297 -1.71 -8.17 -25.49
C LYS A 297 -2.76 -7.24 -24.87
N LEU A 298 -3.48 -6.54 -25.73
CA LEU A 298 -4.49 -5.56 -25.34
C LEU A 298 -5.66 -6.31 -24.69
N THR A 299 -6.20 -7.35 -25.32
CA THR A 299 -7.32 -8.11 -24.79
C THR A 299 -6.86 -9.42 -24.14
N GLY A 300 -7.11 -9.58 -22.85
CA GLY A 300 -7.24 -10.91 -22.27
C GLY A 300 -8.51 -11.55 -22.84
N LYS A 301 -8.44 -12.82 -23.27
CA LYS A 301 -9.68 -13.58 -23.54
C LYS A 301 -10.52 -13.53 -22.25
N PRO A 302 -11.80 -13.11 -22.30
CA PRO A 302 -12.66 -13.14 -21.13
C PRO A 302 -12.65 -14.57 -20.59
N ILE A 303 -12.16 -14.75 -19.37
CA ILE A 303 -12.19 -16.04 -18.70
C ILE A 303 -13.66 -16.34 -18.41
N SER A 304 -14.15 -17.50 -18.86
CA SER A 304 -15.53 -17.92 -18.60
C SER A 304 -15.80 -17.94 -17.09
N LYS A 305 -17.04 -17.69 -16.67
CA LYS A 305 -17.41 -17.74 -15.24
C LYS A 305 -16.99 -19.06 -14.58
N ALA A 306 -17.20 -20.19 -15.28
CA ALA A 306 -16.79 -21.51 -14.81
C ALA A 306 -15.26 -21.63 -14.60
N GLU A 307 -14.46 -21.06 -15.49
CA GLU A 307 -13.00 -21.07 -15.34
C GLU A 307 -12.53 -20.11 -14.24
N LYS A 308 -13.21 -18.98 -14.04
CA LYS A 308 -12.98 -18.11 -12.87
C LYS A 308 -13.27 -18.85 -11.57
N ASP A 309 -14.44 -19.48 -11.47
CA ASP A 309 -14.84 -20.24 -10.27
C ASP A 309 -13.87 -21.39 -9.98
N LYS A 310 -13.38 -22.08 -11.03
CA LYS A 310 -12.35 -23.13 -10.89
C LYS A 310 -11.02 -22.58 -10.37
N LYS A 311 -10.59 -21.40 -10.83
CA LYS A 311 -9.36 -20.75 -10.38
C LYS A 311 -9.48 -20.26 -8.93
N VAL A 312 -10.60 -19.64 -8.56
CA VAL A 312 -10.87 -19.21 -7.18
C VAL A 312 -10.85 -20.41 -6.23
N LYS A 313 -11.56 -21.50 -6.56
CA LYS A 313 -11.55 -22.72 -5.74
C LYS A 313 -10.17 -23.36 -5.63
N ALA A 314 -9.40 -23.39 -6.72
CA ALA A 314 -8.04 -23.92 -6.70
C ALA A 314 -7.10 -23.09 -5.80
N TRP A 315 -7.26 -21.76 -5.81
CA TRP A 315 -6.53 -20.85 -4.95
C TRP A 315 -6.91 -21.00 -3.48
N GLU A 316 -8.21 -21.01 -3.15
CA GLU A 316 -8.69 -21.25 -1.78
C GLU A 316 -8.15 -22.57 -1.21
N LEU A 317 -8.08 -23.62 -2.05
CA LEU A 317 -7.50 -24.90 -1.66
C LEU A 317 -5.99 -24.79 -1.40
N HIS A 318 -5.26 -24.09 -2.27
CA HIS A 318 -3.83 -23.84 -2.10
C HIS A 318 -3.53 -23.03 -0.82
N GLU A 319 -4.30 -21.97 -0.54
CA GLU A 319 -4.12 -21.14 0.66
C GLU A 319 -4.41 -21.94 1.94
N LYS A 320 -5.47 -22.77 1.93
CA LYS A 320 -5.75 -23.73 3.01
C LYS A 320 -4.61 -24.72 3.23
N GLN A 321 -4.02 -25.26 2.16
CA GLN A 321 -2.86 -26.16 2.25
C GLN A 321 -1.63 -25.45 2.80
N LYS A 322 -1.37 -24.21 2.37
CA LYS A 322 -0.26 -23.37 2.85
C LYS A 322 -0.40 -23.10 4.34
N MET A 323 -1.58 -22.69 4.82
CA MET A 323 -1.86 -22.45 6.24
C MET A 323 -1.70 -23.73 7.07
N LYS A 324 -2.19 -24.88 6.57
CA LYS A 324 -2.00 -26.18 7.21
C LYS A 324 -0.51 -26.54 7.34
N SER A 325 0.27 -26.36 6.26
CA SER A 325 1.71 -26.62 6.28
C SER A 325 2.49 -25.68 7.21
N ALA A 326 2.06 -24.43 7.35
CA ALA A 326 2.65 -23.46 8.27
C ALA A 326 2.38 -23.86 9.73
N ALA A 327 1.14 -24.26 10.05
CA ALA A 327 0.77 -24.76 11.37
C ALA A 327 1.51 -26.06 11.72
N GLU A 328 1.67 -26.98 10.76
CA GLU A 328 2.46 -28.22 10.94
C GLU A 328 3.95 -27.92 11.22
N LYS A 329 4.55 -26.98 10.47
CA LYS A 329 5.93 -26.52 10.72
C LYS A 329 6.10 -25.88 12.09
N GLU A 330 5.13 -25.07 12.52
CA GLU A 330 5.12 -24.46 13.86
C GLU A 330 5.03 -25.54 14.96
N ASN A 331 4.14 -26.52 14.78
CA ASN A 331 3.99 -27.64 15.71
C ASN A 331 5.26 -28.51 15.79
N MET A 332 5.88 -28.84 14.66
CA MET A 332 7.17 -29.55 14.63
C MET A 332 8.27 -28.76 15.33
N THR A 333 8.29 -27.43 15.18
CA THR A 333 9.27 -26.55 15.84
C THR A 333 9.05 -26.55 17.36
N LYS A 334 7.80 -26.44 17.82
CA LYS A 334 7.44 -26.56 19.24
C LYS A 334 7.81 -27.94 19.81
N GLN A 335 7.59 -29.02 19.06
CA GLN A 335 7.97 -30.38 19.48
C GLN A 335 9.49 -30.54 19.60
N LYS A 336 10.27 -30.04 18.64
CA LYS A 336 11.75 -30.02 18.71
C LYS A 336 12.27 -29.25 19.92
N LEU A 337 11.68 -28.08 20.22
CA LEU A 337 12.04 -27.28 21.40
C LEU A 337 11.74 -28.02 22.72
N LYS A 338 10.61 -28.73 22.79
CA LYS A 338 10.28 -29.58 23.96
C LYS A 338 11.27 -30.74 24.13
N MET A 339 11.60 -31.45 23.04
CA MET A 339 12.58 -32.55 23.09
C MET A 339 13.98 -32.06 23.49
N SER A 340 14.41 -30.90 22.98
CA SER A 340 15.68 -30.27 23.36
C SER A 340 15.70 -29.90 24.85
N SER A 341 14.62 -29.29 25.37
CA SER A 341 14.51 -28.92 26.78
C SER A 341 14.55 -30.15 27.70
N ASN A 342 13.87 -31.23 27.32
CA ASN A 342 13.88 -32.49 28.07
C ASN A 342 15.26 -33.16 28.05
N ALA A 343 15.97 -33.14 26.92
CA ALA A 343 17.35 -33.64 26.83
C ALA A 343 18.28 -32.86 27.76
N THR A 344 18.17 -31.53 27.82
CA THR A 344 18.93 -30.69 28.76
C THR A 344 18.60 -31.01 30.22
N ALA A 345 17.32 -31.22 30.57
CA ALA A 345 16.90 -31.58 31.92
C ALA A 345 17.45 -32.97 32.35
N MET A 346 17.40 -33.96 31.47
CA MET A 346 17.94 -35.30 31.71
C MET A 346 19.46 -35.28 31.92
N SER A 347 20.19 -34.48 31.14
CA SER A 347 21.62 -34.29 31.32
C SER A 347 21.95 -33.66 32.69
N LYS A 348 21.20 -32.63 33.11
CA LYS A 348 21.34 -32.04 34.45
C LYS A 348 21.06 -33.05 35.57
N MET A 349 20.01 -33.87 35.45
CA MET A 349 19.71 -34.90 36.45
C MET A 349 20.81 -35.96 36.57
N LYS A 350 21.44 -36.36 35.47
CA LYS A 350 22.59 -37.28 35.49
C LYS A 350 23.80 -36.65 36.19
N GLU A 351 24.04 -35.36 35.99
CA GLU A 351 25.13 -34.64 36.67
C GLU A 351 24.89 -34.52 38.18
N VAL A 352 23.65 -34.24 38.61
CA VAL A 352 23.29 -34.20 40.05
C VAL A 352 23.44 -35.56 40.72
N LYS A 353 22.99 -36.66 40.07
CA LYS A 353 23.19 -38.02 40.61
C LYS A 353 24.67 -38.40 40.72
N LYS A 354 25.51 -37.96 39.78
CA LYS A 354 26.97 -38.19 39.83
C LYS A 354 27.64 -37.45 40.99
N LYS A 355 27.14 -36.26 41.36
CA LYS A 355 27.62 -35.52 42.54
C LYS A 355 27.18 -36.17 43.85
N ASN A 356 25.91 -36.56 43.98
CA ASN A 356 25.39 -37.17 45.21
C ASN A 356 25.86 -38.63 45.45
N GLY A 357 26.34 -39.32 44.42
CA GLY A 357 26.89 -40.68 44.55
C GLY A 357 28.34 -40.74 45.04
N LYS A 358 29.05 -39.61 45.12
CA LYS A 358 30.49 -39.58 45.45
C LYS A 358 30.79 -39.22 46.91
N ASP A 359 29.79 -38.87 47.71
CA ASP A 359 29.98 -38.38 49.09
C ASP A 359 29.68 -39.42 50.19
N LYS A 360 29.69 -40.72 49.88
CA LYS A 360 29.65 -41.79 50.90
C LYS A 360 31.02 -42.33 51.34
N SER A 361 32.12 -41.70 50.93
CA SER A 361 33.43 -41.99 51.52
C SER A 361 34.19 -40.70 51.77
N GLY A 362 34.44 -40.41 53.04
CA GLY A 362 35.66 -39.72 53.42
C GLY A 362 35.49 -38.31 53.96
N LYS A 363 35.49 -38.29 55.29
CA LYS A 363 36.40 -37.49 56.11
C LYS A 363 36.12 -35.99 56.22
N SER A 364 35.74 -35.66 57.45
CA SER A 364 35.82 -34.34 58.05
C SER A 364 37.14 -33.64 57.74
N THR A 365 37.08 -32.33 57.50
CA THR A 365 37.98 -31.34 58.08
C THR A 365 37.36 -29.96 57.81
N GLY A 366 37.14 -29.21 58.88
CA GLY A 366 36.62 -27.86 58.82
C GLY A 366 37.67 -26.88 58.31
N SER A 367 37.21 -25.79 57.71
CA SER A 367 37.93 -24.53 57.76
C SER A 367 36.96 -23.39 57.50
N MET A 368 36.71 -22.62 58.56
CA MET A 368 36.05 -21.33 58.51
C MET A 368 36.95 -20.34 57.78
N LYS A 369 36.39 -19.55 56.85
CA LYS A 369 36.90 -18.21 56.58
C LYS A 369 35.79 -17.28 56.12
N SER A 370 35.55 -16.31 56.97
CA SER A 370 34.67 -15.16 56.89
C SER A 370 35.30 -14.03 56.08
N THR A 371 34.50 -12.96 55.87
CA THR A 371 34.86 -11.59 55.45
C THR A 371 35.02 -11.36 53.93
N ALA A 372 34.61 -10.25 53.31
CA ALA A 372 34.02 -9.00 53.78
C ALA A 372 33.19 -8.34 52.66
N THR A 373 32.15 -7.63 53.09
CA THR A 373 31.40 -6.58 52.40
C THR A 373 32.29 -5.39 52.03
N SER A 374 32.11 -4.83 50.82
CA SER A 374 32.53 -3.45 50.49
C SER A 374 31.58 -2.87 49.44
N SER A 375 30.71 -1.99 49.92
CA SER A 375 29.90 -1.05 49.15
C SER A 375 30.75 0.10 48.62
N LYS A 376 30.50 0.57 47.39
CA LYS A 376 30.85 1.94 46.99
C LYS A 376 29.88 2.50 45.96
N ALA A 377 29.31 3.64 46.33
CA ALA A 377 28.39 4.47 45.58
C ALA A 377 29.10 5.70 45.00
N ALA A 378 28.32 6.51 44.26
CA ALA A 378 28.61 7.82 43.63
C ALA A 378 29.09 7.73 42.15
N MET A 379 28.71 8.63 41.23
CA MET A 379 28.37 10.04 41.39
C MET A 379 27.64 10.59 40.14
N LYS A 380 26.65 11.47 40.36
CA LYS A 380 26.02 12.37 39.39
C LYS A 380 27.03 13.39 38.83
N LYS A 381 26.86 13.81 37.57
CA LYS A 381 27.22 15.16 37.10
C LYS A 381 26.10 15.75 36.23
N LYS A 382 25.99 17.08 36.37
CA LYS A 382 24.96 18.01 35.91
C LYS A 382 24.88 18.13 34.40
#